data_AF-A0A8T3YQC0-F1
#
_entry.id   AF-A0A8T3YQC0-F1
#
_cell.length_a   1.000
_cell.length_b   1.000
_cell.length_c   1.000
_cell.angle_alpha   90.00
_cell.angle_beta   90.00
_cell.angle_gamma   90.00
#
_symmetry.space_group_name_H-M   'P 1'
#
loop_
_entity.id
_entity.type
_entity.pdbx_description
1 polymer ?
#
loop_
_entity_poly.entity_id
_entity_poly.type
_entity_poly.pdbx_seq_one_letter_code
_entity_poly.pdbx_strand_id
1 'polypeptide(L)'
;MRLSDICSDIPAKFSEILSRVGIDELRPAQEKAINAGLLKERNVLICTPTASGKTLIAELAMLKAILDGRGKGVYVVPLKALASEKAKEFKRRYADVAKIALSVGDSDSQDVHLGDANLIVCTSEKLDSLIRHRASWLKDIATLVIDEVHLLNDRGRGPTLEVVITLLRKIHPQLHIVALSATIGNPLELANWLGAELVLDEWRPVPLRKGVYVEGRLEFA
;
A
#
# COMPACT_ATOMS: atom_id res chain seq x y z
N MET A 1 -2.28 19.18 -7.16
CA MET A 1 -2.13 18.57 -8.50
C MET A 1 -3.49 18.02 -8.97
N ARG A 2 -3.89 18.28 -10.21
CA ARG A 2 -5.10 17.71 -10.82
C ARG A 2 -4.81 16.32 -11.39
N LEU A 3 -5.84 15.48 -11.52
CA LEU A 3 -5.70 14.17 -12.15
C LEU A 3 -5.18 14.29 -13.60
N SER A 4 -5.61 15.34 -14.31
CA SER A 4 -5.15 15.67 -15.67
C SER A 4 -3.63 15.78 -15.79
N ASP A 5 -2.96 16.19 -14.71
CA ASP A 5 -1.52 16.44 -14.70
C ASP A 5 -0.70 15.13 -14.75
N ILE A 6 -1.33 14.00 -14.45
CA ILE A 6 -0.70 12.67 -14.40
C ILE A 6 -1.33 11.67 -15.39
N CYS A 7 -2.32 12.08 -16.18
CA CYS A 7 -3.03 11.21 -17.13
C CYS A 7 -2.10 10.55 -18.16
N SER A 8 -0.96 11.16 -18.49
CA SER A 8 0.06 10.56 -19.37
C SER A 8 0.88 9.46 -18.69
N ASP A 9 1.00 9.51 -17.36
CA ASP A 9 1.83 8.61 -16.58
C ASP A 9 1.06 7.40 -16.05
N ILE A 10 -0.27 7.46 -16.09
CA ILE A 10 -1.17 6.37 -15.71
C ILE A 10 -1.96 5.83 -16.92
N PRO A 11 -2.30 4.54 -16.93
CA PRO A 11 -3.16 3.97 -17.97
C PRO A 11 -4.50 4.68 -18.09
N ALA A 12 -4.98 4.90 -19.32
CA ALA A 12 -6.23 5.61 -19.60
C ALA A 12 -7.44 5.03 -18.85
N LYS A 13 -7.57 3.69 -18.83
CA LYS A 13 -8.64 3.01 -18.08
C LYS A 13 -8.65 3.36 -16.60
N PHE A 14 -7.48 3.54 -16.00
CA PHE A 14 -7.39 3.89 -14.59
C PHE A 14 -7.77 5.35 -14.33
N SER A 15 -7.37 6.27 -15.21
CA SER A 15 -7.85 7.66 -15.17
C SER A 15 -9.37 7.76 -15.28
N GLU A 16 -9.99 6.95 -16.15
CA GLU A 16 -11.46 6.86 -16.24
C GLU A 16 -12.10 6.39 -14.94
N ILE A 17 -11.52 5.37 -14.28
CA ILE A 17 -12.03 4.86 -13.01
C ILE A 17 -11.93 5.94 -11.91
N LEU A 18 -10.80 6.66 -11.83
CA LEU A 18 -10.63 7.72 -10.83
C LEU A 18 -11.64 8.86 -11.03
N SER A 19 -11.88 9.24 -12.28
CA SER A 19 -12.89 10.25 -12.64
C SER A 19 -14.31 9.80 -12.26
N ARG A 20 -14.66 8.52 -12.51
CA ARG A 20 -15.98 7.96 -12.13
C ARG A 20 -16.21 7.94 -10.62
N VAL A 21 -15.15 7.84 -9.82
CA VAL A 21 -15.22 7.86 -8.35
C VAL A 21 -15.16 9.30 -7.80
N GLY A 22 -15.09 10.31 -8.67
CA GLY A 22 -15.08 11.73 -8.30
C GLY A 22 -13.74 12.20 -7.73
N ILE A 23 -12.63 11.60 -8.17
CA ILE A 23 -11.28 12.00 -7.78
C ILE A 23 -10.68 12.85 -8.90
N ASP A 24 -10.90 14.16 -8.83
CA ASP A 24 -10.39 15.13 -9.82
C ASP A 24 -9.10 15.83 -9.36
N GLU A 25 -8.89 15.92 -8.04
CA GLU A 25 -7.74 16.55 -7.42
C GLU A 25 -7.05 15.62 -6.42
N LEU A 26 -5.72 15.61 -6.49
CA LEU A 26 -4.87 14.84 -5.60
C LEU A 26 -4.59 15.62 -4.33
N ARG A 27 -4.63 14.91 -3.21
CA ARG A 27 -4.26 15.44 -1.90
C ARG A 27 -2.75 15.63 -1.78
N PRO A 28 -2.27 16.51 -0.88
CA PRO A 28 -0.84 16.83 -0.77
C PRO A 28 0.09 15.63 -0.65
N ALA A 29 -0.25 14.63 0.18
CA ALA A 29 0.54 13.42 0.32
C ALA A 29 0.61 12.58 -0.96
N GLN A 30 -0.46 12.58 -1.77
CA GLN A 30 -0.53 11.84 -3.04
C GLN A 30 0.35 12.49 -4.10
N GLU A 31 0.27 13.83 -4.22
CA GLU A 31 1.13 14.63 -5.08
C GLU A 31 2.61 14.48 -4.70
N LYS A 32 2.94 14.58 -3.42
CA LYS A 32 4.32 14.36 -2.93
C LYS A 32 4.83 12.96 -3.27
N ALA A 33 4.00 11.92 -3.14
CA ALA A 33 4.40 10.56 -3.51
C ALA A 33 4.69 10.42 -5.01
N ILE A 34 3.87 11.04 -5.87
CA ILE A 34 4.12 11.06 -7.32
C ILE A 34 5.44 11.79 -7.64
N ASN A 35 5.66 12.95 -7.03
CA ASN A 35 6.90 13.72 -7.20
C ASN A 35 8.14 12.97 -6.68
N ALA A 36 7.98 12.15 -5.63
CA ALA A 36 9.02 11.25 -5.12
C ALA A 36 9.31 10.05 -6.06
N GLY A 37 8.54 9.89 -7.14
CA GLY A 37 8.78 8.87 -8.17
C GLY A 37 7.94 7.61 -8.03
N LEU A 38 6.80 7.65 -7.32
CA LEU A 38 5.83 6.54 -7.24
C LEU A 38 5.48 5.95 -8.61
N LEU A 39 5.22 6.80 -9.61
CA LEU A 39 4.87 6.35 -10.97
C LEU A 39 6.10 5.96 -11.82
N LYS A 40 7.30 6.23 -11.31
CA LYS A 40 8.59 5.86 -11.90
C LYS A 40 9.23 4.67 -11.19
N GLU A 41 8.42 3.91 -10.45
CA GLU A 41 8.82 2.65 -9.81
C GLU A 41 9.91 2.83 -8.74
N ARG A 42 10.05 4.04 -8.19
CA ARG A 42 10.90 4.27 -7.03
C ARG A 42 10.17 3.82 -5.78
N ASN A 43 10.87 3.08 -4.92
CA ASN A 43 10.34 2.73 -3.61
C ASN A 43 10.01 4.00 -2.85
N VAL A 44 8.89 4.02 -2.15
CA VAL A 44 8.43 5.18 -1.39
C VAL A 44 7.92 4.75 -0.02
N LEU A 45 8.28 5.53 1.00
CA LEU A 45 7.71 5.45 2.34
C LEU A 45 6.87 6.69 2.59
N ILE A 46 5.56 6.51 2.78
CA ILE A 46 4.62 7.59 3.02
C ILE A 46 4.23 7.58 4.49
N CYS A 47 4.68 8.60 5.24
CA CYS A 47 4.29 8.83 6.62
C CYS A 47 3.34 10.02 6.69
N THR A 48 2.06 9.72 6.94
CA THR A 48 1.01 10.74 7.00
C THR A 48 -0.09 10.29 7.96
N PRO A 49 -0.82 11.22 8.61
CA PRO A 49 -2.00 10.91 9.38
C PRO A 49 -2.98 9.93 8.72
N THR A 50 -3.78 9.25 9.54
CA THR A 50 -4.94 8.51 9.04
C THR A 50 -5.93 9.47 8.37
N ALA A 51 -6.69 8.95 7.40
CA ALA A 51 -7.63 9.69 6.55
C ALA A 51 -7.04 10.66 5.50
N SER A 52 -5.72 10.72 5.29
CA SER A 52 -5.10 11.57 4.25
C SER A 52 -5.16 10.99 2.84
N GLY A 53 -5.66 9.75 2.66
CA GLY A 53 -5.84 9.14 1.33
C GLY A 53 -4.67 8.27 0.86
N LYS A 54 -3.95 7.66 1.80
CA LYS A 54 -2.84 6.71 1.55
C LYS A 54 -3.22 5.57 0.60
N THR A 55 -4.45 5.06 0.67
CA THR A 55 -4.90 3.95 -0.18
C THR A 55 -4.82 4.30 -1.67
N LEU A 56 -5.11 5.55 -2.08
CA LEU A 56 -5.00 5.93 -3.49
C LEU A 56 -3.55 5.87 -4.00
N ILE A 57 -2.56 6.15 -3.15
CA ILE A 57 -1.13 6.05 -3.50
C ILE A 57 -0.77 4.61 -3.85
N ALA A 58 -1.25 3.67 -3.04
CA ALA A 58 -1.08 2.25 -3.31
C ALA A 58 -1.83 1.78 -4.57
N GLU A 59 -3.07 2.24 -4.76
CA GLU A 59 -3.86 1.94 -5.95
C GLU A 59 -3.15 2.43 -7.22
N LEU A 60 -2.61 3.65 -7.21
CA LEU A 60 -1.84 4.22 -8.32
C LEU A 60 -0.65 3.32 -8.70
N ALA A 61 0.15 2.91 -7.73
CA ALA A 61 1.31 2.06 -7.98
C ALA A 61 0.93 0.66 -8.49
N MET A 62 0.01 -0.02 -7.83
CA MET A 62 -0.37 -1.39 -8.19
C MET A 62 -1.08 -1.46 -9.55
N LEU A 63 -2.06 -0.59 -9.79
CA LEU A 63 -2.83 -0.63 -11.03
C LEU A 63 -2.00 -0.20 -12.23
N LYS A 64 -1.09 0.76 -12.07
CA LYS A 64 -0.09 1.06 -13.10
C LYS A 64 0.73 -0.18 -13.45
N ALA A 65 1.30 -0.87 -12.45
CA ALA A 65 2.08 -2.08 -12.68
C ALA A 65 1.30 -3.18 -13.41
N ILE A 66 0.05 -3.39 -13.02
CA ILE A 66 -0.84 -4.41 -13.59
C ILE A 66 -1.18 -4.08 -15.05
N LEU A 67 -1.57 -2.84 -15.32
CA LEU A 67 -2.07 -2.42 -16.63
C LEU A 67 -0.95 -2.17 -17.64
N ASP A 68 0.25 -1.81 -17.18
CA ASP A 68 1.47 -1.78 -17.99
C ASP A 68 2.02 -3.20 -18.25
N GLY A 69 1.40 -4.25 -17.70
CA GLY A 69 1.79 -5.64 -17.91
C GLY A 69 3.07 -6.07 -17.18
N ARG A 70 3.54 -5.27 -16.22
CA ARG A 70 4.80 -5.53 -15.48
C ARG A 70 4.69 -6.69 -14.51
N GLY A 71 3.49 -6.93 -13.97
CA GLY A 71 3.25 -8.05 -13.07
C GLY A 71 2.13 -7.80 -12.07
N LYS A 72 2.17 -8.53 -10.96
CA LYS A 72 1.14 -8.56 -9.92
C LYS A 72 1.39 -7.47 -8.88
N GLY A 73 0.30 -6.89 -8.38
CA GLY A 73 0.29 -6.03 -7.19
C GLY A 73 -0.09 -6.84 -5.95
N VAL A 74 0.71 -6.77 -4.88
CA VAL A 74 0.41 -7.41 -3.60
C VAL A 74 0.18 -6.33 -2.55
N TYR A 75 -0.99 -6.35 -1.89
CA TYR A 75 -1.36 -5.43 -0.83
C TYR A 75 -1.38 -6.16 0.51
N VAL A 76 -0.39 -5.88 1.35
CA VAL A 76 -0.24 -6.49 2.68
C VAL A 76 -0.91 -5.60 3.72
N VAL A 77 -1.77 -6.19 4.54
CA VAL A 77 -2.43 -5.53 5.67
C VAL A 77 -2.15 -6.26 6.98
N PRO A 78 -2.28 -5.58 8.13
CA PRO A 78 -1.97 -6.20 9.41
C PRO A 78 -3.07 -7.13 9.96
N LEU A 79 -4.31 -7.05 9.45
CA LEU A 79 -5.44 -7.81 9.99
C LEU A 79 -6.25 -8.48 8.88
N LYS A 80 -6.70 -9.72 9.15
CA LYS A 80 -7.57 -10.48 8.22
C LYS A 80 -8.87 -9.75 7.88
N ALA A 81 -9.43 -9.02 8.86
CA ALA A 81 -10.63 -8.21 8.67
C ALA A 81 -10.37 -7.07 7.67
N LEU A 82 -9.27 -6.34 7.84
CA LEU A 82 -8.86 -5.27 6.91
C LEU A 82 -8.58 -5.82 5.52
N ALA A 83 -8.02 -7.03 5.41
CA ALA A 83 -7.77 -7.65 4.11
C ALA A 83 -9.07 -7.94 3.38
N SER A 84 -10.04 -8.49 4.11
CA SER A 84 -11.37 -8.79 3.57
C SER A 84 -12.10 -7.53 3.13
N GLU A 85 -11.99 -6.45 3.90
CA GLU A 85 -12.53 -5.14 3.55
C GLU A 85 -11.86 -4.58 2.29
N LYS A 86 -10.53 -4.54 2.25
CA LYS A 86 -9.76 -4.02 1.11
C LYS A 86 -9.96 -4.82 -0.16
N ALA A 87 -10.02 -6.15 -0.07
CA ALA A 87 -10.33 -6.99 -1.23
C ALA A 87 -11.74 -6.74 -1.77
N LYS A 88 -12.75 -6.52 -0.91
CA LYS A 88 -14.10 -6.15 -1.35
C LYS A 88 -14.10 -4.77 -2.02
N GLU A 89 -13.39 -3.80 -1.44
CA GLU A 89 -13.24 -2.46 -2.00
C GLU A 89 -12.61 -2.51 -3.39
N PHE A 90 -11.48 -3.20 -3.54
CA PHE A 90 -10.78 -3.35 -4.82
C PHE A 90 -11.61 -4.12 -5.84
N LYS A 91 -12.31 -5.20 -5.45
CA LYS A 91 -13.26 -5.90 -6.34
C LYS A 91 -14.35 -4.96 -6.86
N ARG A 92 -14.93 -4.13 -5.99
CA ARG A 92 -15.98 -3.19 -6.39
C ARG A 92 -15.46 -2.14 -7.37
N ARG A 93 -14.22 -1.67 -7.22
CA ARG A 93 -13.66 -0.56 -8.00
C ARG A 93 -12.92 -0.98 -9.27
N TYR A 94 -12.34 -2.18 -9.29
CA TYR A 94 -11.31 -2.56 -10.27
C TYR A 94 -11.53 -3.91 -10.95
N ALA A 95 -12.68 -4.58 -10.75
CA ALA A 95 -12.95 -5.90 -11.34
C ALA A 95 -13.01 -5.89 -12.88
N ASP A 96 -13.21 -4.73 -13.49
CA ASP A 96 -13.19 -4.50 -14.94
C ASP A 96 -11.78 -4.43 -15.54
N VAL A 97 -10.77 -4.17 -14.70
CA VAL A 97 -9.38 -3.94 -15.13
C VAL A 97 -8.36 -4.90 -14.51
N ALA A 98 -8.71 -5.58 -13.42
CA ALA A 98 -7.84 -6.51 -12.73
C ALA A 98 -8.63 -7.66 -12.08
N LYS A 99 -8.05 -8.86 -12.04
CA LYS A 99 -8.55 -9.96 -11.22
C LYS A 99 -8.04 -9.81 -9.80
N ILE A 100 -8.96 -9.62 -8.85
CA ILE A 100 -8.62 -9.40 -7.43
C ILE A 100 -8.85 -10.68 -6.61
N ALA A 101 -7.83 -11.10 -5.86
CA ALA A 101 -7.90 -12.23 -4.95
C ALA A 101 -7.61 -11.81 -3.51
N LEU A 102 -8.20 -12.56 -2.57
CA LEU A 102 -8.02 -12.42 -1.14
C LEU A 102 -7.37 -13.70 -0.61
N SER A 103 -6.24 -13.57 0.09
CA SER A 103 -5.59 -14.70 0.75
C SER A 103 -5.40 -14.37 2.24
N VAL A 104 -6.37 -14.80 3.06
CA VAL A 104 -6.37 -14.66 4.53
C VAL A 104 -6.88 -15.93 5.20
N GLY A 105 -6.34 -17.07 4.81
CA GLY A 105 -6.73 -18.40 5.29
C GLY A 105 -5.60 -19.13 6.00
N ASP A 106 -5.85 -20.41 6.31
CA ASP A 106 -4.87 -21.28 6.97
C ASP A 106 -3.56 -21.39 6.18
N SER A 107 -2.48 -21.53 6.95
CA SER A 107 -1.08 -21.40 6.54
C SER A 107 -0.56 -22.56 5.67
N ASP A 108 -1.45 -23.43 5.20
CA ASP A 108 -1.13 -24.76 4.66
C ASP A 108 -1.64 -24.98 3.22
N SER A 109 -1.48 -23.96 2.38
CA SER A 109 -1.82 -24.05 0.96
C SER A 109 -0.93 -23.12 0.11
N GLN A 110 -0.54 -23.59 -1.07
CA GLN A 110 0.13 -22.78 -2.11
C GLN A 110 -0.80 -21.74 -2.74
N ASP A 111 -2.11 -21.83 -2.49
CA ASP A 111 -3.15 -21.00 -3.08
C ASP A 111 -2.97 -20.82 -4.59
N VAL A 112 -2.95 -21.93 -5.33
CA VAL A 112 -2.68 -21.96 -6.79
C VAL A 112 -3.59 -20.99 -7.57
N HIS A 113 -4.82 -20.79 -7.09
CA HIS A 113 -5.78 -19.83 -7.67
C HIS A 113 -5.29 -18.38 -7.69
N LEU A 114 -4.30 -18.00 -6.86
CA LEU A 114 -3.69 -16.67 -6.87
C LEU A 114 -2.84 -16.42 -8.12
N GLY A 115 -2.41 -17.49 -8.81
CA GLY A 115 -1.68 -17.37 -10.08
C GLY A 115 -2.45 -16.61 -11.15
N ASP A 116 -3.78 -16.76 -11.17
CA ASP A 116 -4.66 -16.08 -12.12
C ASP A 116 -5.03 -14.65 -11.70
N ALA A 117 -4.71 -14.25 -10.47
CA ALA A 117 -4.99 -12.91 -9.96
C ALA A 117 -3.92 -11.89 -10.40
N ASN A 118 -4.34 -10.65 -10.61
CA ASN A 118 -3.45 -9.52 -10.87
C ASN A 118 -3.16 -8.72 -9.60
N LEU A 119 -4.16 -8.60 -8.71
CA LEU A 119 -4.06 -7.91 -7.43
C LEU A 119 -4.40 -8.87 -6.30
N ILE A 120 -3.48 -9.05 -5.35
CA ILE A 120 -3.63 -9.98 -4.23
C ILE A 120 -3.62 -9.18 -2.92
N VAL A 121 -4.65 -9.36 -2.10
CA VAL A 121 -4.70 -8.79 -0.75
C VAL A 121 -4.47 -9.90 0.27
N CYS A 122 -3.51 -9.73 1.17
CA CYS A 122 -3.16 -10.75 2.17
C CYS A 122 -2.62 -10.13 3.47
N THR A 123 -2.40 -10.96 4.50
CA THR A 123 -1.64 -10.55 5.68
C THR A 123 -0.16 -10.90 5.55
N SER A 124 0.68 -10.30 6.40
CA SER A 124 2.12 -10.61 6.48
C SER A 124 2.37 -12.10 6.74
N GLU A 125 1.60 -12.72 7.63
CA GLU A 125 1.75 -14.14 7.97
C GLU A 125 1.37 -15.05 6.79
N LYS A 126 0.33 -14.67 6.04
CA LYS A 126 -0.05 -15.45 4.86
C LYS A 126 0.97 -15.31 3.74
N LEU A 127 1.54 -14.11 3.55
CA LEU A 127 2.60 -13.90 2.58
C LEU A 127 3.88 -14.67 2.96
N ASP A 128 4.24 -14.72 4.25
CA ASP A 128 5.33 -15.56 4.76
C ASP A 128 5.08 -17.05 4.45
N SER A 129 3.87 -17.55 4.73
CA SER A 129 3.46 -18.93 4.39
C SER A 129 3.62 -19.21 2.89
N LEU A 130 3.16 -18.31 2.01
CA LEU A 130 3.27 -18.46 0.55
C LEU A 130 4.74 -18.51 0.08
N ILE A 131 5.62 -17.71 0.69
CA ILE A 131 7.06 -17.73 0.43
C ILE A 131 7.67 -19.07 0.83
N ARG A 132 7.34 -19.58 2.02
CA ARG A 132 7.81 -20.90 2.49
C ARG A 132 7.36 -22.04 1.59
N HIS A 133 6.12 -21.97 1.09
CA HIS A 133 5.54 -22.94 0.16
C HIS A 133 5.98 -22.74 -1.30
N ARG A 134 6.84 -21.76 -1.57
CA ARG A 134 7.38 -21.46 -2.92
C ARG A 134 6.28 -21.27 -3.95
N ALA A 135 5.23 -20.53 -3.60
CA ALA A 135 4.13 -20.27 -4.52
C ALA A 135 4.66 -19.68 -5.84
N SER A 136 4.33 -20.33 -6.95
CA SER A 136 4.97 -20.08 -8.25
C SER A 136 4.80 -18.66 -8.77
N TRP A 137 3.70 -18.00 -8.40
CA TRP A 137 3.35 -16.64 -8.80
C TRP A 137 4.14 -15.56 -8.05
N LEU A 138 4.87 -15.91 -6.97
CA LEU A 138 5.69 -14.93 -6.25
C LEU A 138 6.71 -14.28 -7.17
N LYS A 139 7.19 -14.99 -8.20
CA LYS A 139 8.13 -14.47 -9.20
C LYS A 139 7.54 -13.38 -10.11
N ASP A 140 6.22 -13.24 -10.11
CA ASP A 140 5.51 -12.29 -10.98
C ASP A 140 5.13 -11.00 -10.23
N ILE A 141 5.56 -10.83 -8.97
CA ILE A 141 5.25 -9.64 -8.17
C ILE A 141 6.08 -8.46 -8.70
N ALA A 142 5.39 -7.44 -9.19
CA ALA A 142 6.02 -6.19 -9.63
C ALA A 142 5.91 -5.08 -8.59
N THR A 143 4.88 -5.10 -7.74
CA THR A 143 4.66 -4.06 -6.73
C THR A 143 4.17 -4.66 -5.43
N LEU A 144 4.83 -4.31 -4.32
CA LEU A 144 4.48 -4.68 -2.96
C LEU A 144 4.05 -3.43 -2.20
N VAL A 145 2.79 -3.39 -1.79
CA VAL A 145 2.25 -2.38 -0.89
C VAL A 145 2.22 -2.95 0.52
N ILE A 146 2.70 -2.17 1.48
CA ILE A 146 2.73 -2.54 2.90
C ILE A 146 1.92 -1.50 3.66
N ASP A 147 0.70 -1.87 4.03
CA ASP A 147 -0.17 -1.01 4.82
C ASP A 147 0.23 -1.07 6.30
N GLU A 148 0.15 0.08 6.98
CA GLU A 148 0.51 0.23 8.39
C GLU A 148 1.94 -0.29 8.72
N VAL A 149 2.93 0.03 7.89
CA VAL A 149 4.32 -0.47 8.00
C VAL A 149 5.00 -0.15 9.34
N HIS A 150 4.52 0.84 10.10
CA HIS A 150 5.00 1.11 11.46
C HIS A 150 4.78 -0.05 12.43
N LEU A 151 3.94 -1.02 12.08
CA LEU A 151 3.80 -2.28 12.80
C LEU A 151 5.04 -3.17 12.70
N LEU A 152 6.08 -2.78 11.94
CA LEU A 152 7.43 -3.34 12.08
C LEU A 152 7.97 -3.24 13.52
N ASN A 153 7.55 -2.24 14.29
CA ASN A 153 7.93 -2.10 15.70
C ASN A 153 7.06 -2.95 16.66
N ASP A 154 6.06 -3.67 16.15
CA ASP A 154 5.24 -4.57 16.96
C ASP A 154 6.02 -5.85 17.27
N ARG A 155 6.08 -6.23 18.56
CA ARG A 155 6.84 -7.41 19.01
C ARG A 155 6.33 -8.73 18.44
N GLY A 156 5.04 -8.83 18.12
CA GLY A 156 4.43 -10.07 17.63
C GLY A 156 4.50 -10.20 16.11
N ARG A 157 4.28 -9.10 15.39
CA ARG A 157 4.11 -9.11 13.91
C ARG A 157 5.29 -8.52 13.16
N GLY A 158 6.03 -7.62 13.77
CA GLY A 158 7.17 -6.93 13.18
C GLY A 158 8.20 -7.88 12.56
N PRO A 159 8.66 -8.92 13.29
CA PRO A 159 9.64 -9.87 12.75
C PRO A 159 9.16 -10.58 11.48
N THR A 160 7.89 -10.97 11.42
CA THR A 160 7.33 -11.64 10.23
C THR A 160 7.31 -10.68 9.04
N LEU A 161 6.86 -9.45 9.24
CA LEU A 161 6.83 -8.45 8.17
C LEU A 161 8.25 -8.12 7.66
N GLU A 162 9.21 -7.98 8.58
CA GLU A 162 10.62 -7.73 8.23
C GLU A 162 11.21 -8.85 7.37
N VAL A 163 10.98 -10.10 7.76
CA VAL A 163 11.42 -11.29 7.01
C VAL A 163 10.79 -11.33 5.63
N VAL A 164 9.48 -11.09 5.52
CA VAL A 164 8.76 -11.08 4.24
C VAL A 164 9.33 -10.04 3.28
N ILE A 165 9.55 -8.81 3.74
CA ILE A 165 10.14 -7.74 2.93
C ILE A 165 11.54 -8.13 2.46
N THR A 166 12.36 -8.65 3.38
CA THR A 166 13.74 -9.04 3.10
C THR A 166 13.81 -10.16 2.07
N LEU A 167 12.99 -11.20 2.22
CA LEU A 167 12.95 -12.33 1.29
C LEU A 167 12.43 -11.90 -0.08
N LEU A 168 11.38 -11.09 -0.15
CA LEU A 168 10.86 -10.60 -1.44
C LEU A 168 11.87 -9.71 -2.17
N ARG A 169 12.58 -8.83 -1.48
CA ARG A 169 13.67 -8.03 -2.08
C ARG A 169 14.83 -8.88 -2.57
N LYS A 170 15.11 -10.00 -1.89
CA LYS A 170 16.13 -10.96 -2.34
C LYS A 170 15.70 -11.72 -3.59
N ILE A 171 14.41 -12.07 -3.69
CA ILE A 171 13.84 -12.73 -4.87
C ILE A 171 13.73 -11.72 -6.03
N HIS A 172 13.40 -10.46 -5.73
CA HIS A 172 13.12 -9.39 -6.68
C HIS A 172 13.93 -8.13 -6.39
N PRO A 173 15.13 -8.01 -6.96
CA PRO A 173 15.97 -6.82 -6.77
C PRO A 173 15.34 -5.51 -7.27
N GLN A 174 14.39 -5.61 -8.22
CA GLN A 174 13.66 -4.47 -8.81
C GLN A 174 12.23 -4.34 -8.25
N LEU A 175 11.94 -4.96 -7.10
CA LEU A 175 10.62 -4.88 -6.49
C LEU A 175 10.27 -3.44 -6.13
N HIS A 176 9.18 -2.92 -6.69
CA HIS A 176 8.63 -1.62 -6.31
C HIS A 176 7.87 -1.72 -4.99
N ILE A 177 8.38 -1.09 -3.94
CA ILE A 177 7.82 -1.11 -2.59
C ILE A 177 7.14 0.22 -2.28
N VAL A 178 5.87 0.15 -1.91
CA VAL A 178 5.09 1.29 -1.42
C VAL A 178 4.70 1.04 0.02
N ALA A 179 5.40 1.67 0.95
CA ALA A 179 5.17 1.51 2.38
C ALA A 179 4.29 2.65 2.91
N LEU A 180 3.17 2.31 3.53
CA LEU A 180 2.18 3.26 4.06
C LEU A 180 2.25 3.26 5.58
N SER A 181 2.42 4.43 6.17
CA SER A 181 2.58 4.55 7.62
C SER A 181 1.78 5.70 8.22
N ALA A 182 1.43 5.55 9.49
CA ALA A 182 1.18 6.67 10.37
C ALA A 182 2.49 7.45 10.63
N THR A 183 2.39 8.57 11.34
CA THR A 183 3.57 9.32 11.80
C THR A 183 4.40 8.46 12.76
N ILE A 184 5.68 8.27 12.48
CA ILE A 184 6.65 7.50 13.28
C ILE A 184 7.84 8.37 13.69
N GLY A 185 8.57 7.95 14.72
CA GLY A 185 9.71 8.71 15.26
C GLY A 185 10.99 8.64 14.41
N ASN A 186 11.23 7.54 13.71
CA ASN A 186 12.44 7.28 12.91
C ASN A 186 12.14 6.97 11.42
N PRO A 187 11.37 7.81 10.70
CA PRO A 187 10.94 7.51 9.33
C PRO A 187 12.11 7.42 8.34
N LEU A 188 13.18 8.20 8.56
CA LEU A 188 14.36 8.19 7.69
C LEU A 188 15.13 6.87 7.77
N GLU A 189 15.24 6.27 8.95
CA GLU A 189 15.90 4.98 9.13
C GLU A 189 15.14 3.88 8.38
N LEU A 190 13.82 3.87 8.51
CA LEU A 190 12.97 2.90 7.81
C LEU A 190 13.01 3.11 6.28
N ALA A 191 13.00 4.36 5.82
CA ALA A 191 13.15 4.70 4.39
C ALA A 191 14.49 4.19 3.83
N ASN A 192 15.59 4.43 4.56
CA ASN A 192 16.92 3.97 4.17
C ASN A 192 17.00 2.44 4.08
N TRP A 193 16.43 1.72 5.06
CA TRP A 193 16.39 0.26 5.03
C TRP A 193 15.62 -0.26 3.81
N LEU A 194 14.48 0.36 3.47
CA LEU A 194 13.68 0.02 2.29
C LEU A 194 14.32 0.47 0.96
N GLY A 195 15.34 1.32 0.99
CA GLY A 195 15.85 2.01 -0.19
C GLY A 195 14.78 2.89 -0.84
N ALA A 196 13.98 3.57 -0.02
CA ALA A 196 12.79 4.30 -0.42
C ALA A 196 12.95 5.82 -0.25
N GLU A 197 12.32 6.58 -1.14
CA GLU A 197 12.15 8.01 -0.98
C GLU A 197 11.13 8.29 0.13
N LEU A 198 11.51 9.17 1.06
CA LEU A 198 10.68 9.49 2.22
C LEU A 198 9.69 10.63 1.89
N VAL A 199 8.40 10.37 2.11
CA VAL A 199 7.32 11.34 1.95
C VAL A 199 6.68 11.61 3.32
N LEU A 200 6.86 12.83 3.82
CA LEU A 200 6.24 13.30 5.06
C LEU A 200 5.11 14.28 4.77
N ASP A 201 3.97 14.09 5.44
CA ASP A 201 2.86 15.03 5.38
C ASP A 201 2.01 15.01 6.65
N GLU A 202 1.71 16.18 7.20
CA GLU A 202 0.82 16.34 8.37
C GLU A 202 -0.61 16.76 7.98
N TRP A 203 -0.85 17.02 6.69
CA TRP A 203 -2.13 17.50 6.19
C TRP A 203 -3.28 16.54 6.53
N ARG A 204 -4.41 17.13 6.96
CA ARG A 204 -5.67 16.42 7.23
C ARG A 204 -6.81 17.13 6.50
N PRO A 205 -7.77 16.38 5.92
CA PRO A 205 -8.95 16.99 5.29
C PRO A 205 -9.84 17.72 6.31
N VAL A 206 -9.86 17.23 7.55
CA VAL A 206 -10.57 17.84 8.67
C VAL A 206 -9.56 18.18 9.76
N PRO A 207 -9.43 19.46 10.16
CA PRO A 207 -8.51 19.86 11.23
C PRO A 207 -8.84 19.13 12.55
N LEU A 208 -7.82 18.59 13.19
CA LEU A 208 -7.95 17.93 14.50
C LEU A 208 -7.51 18.91 15.59
N ARG A 209 -8.46 19.38 16.42
CA ARG A 209 -8.15 20.13 17.65
C ARG A 209 -7.98 19.15 18.80
N LYS A 210 -6.83 19.21 19.48
CA LYS A 210 -6.55 18.39 20.65
C LYS A 210 -6.71 19.25 21.90
N GLY A 211 -7.28 18.69 22.96
CA GLY A 211 -7.43 19.39 24.23
C GLY A 211 -7.49 18.43 25.41
N VAL A 212 -7.26 18.95 26.60
CA VAL A 212 -7.30 18.23 27.86
C VAL A 212 -8.51 18.72 28.65
N TYR A 213 -9.33 17.79 29.12
CA TYR A 213 -10.44 18.08 30.01
C TYR A 213 -10.07 17.70 31.44
N VAL A 214 -10.10 18.67 32.34
CA VAL A 214 -9.85 18.47 33.78
C VAL A 214 -10.86 19.29 34.56
N GLU A 215 -11.60 18.66 35.47
CA GLU A 215 -12.48 19.33 36.44
C GLU A 215 -13.44 20.38 35.83
N GLY A 216 -14.10 20.02 34.73
CA GLY A 216 -15.05 20.93 34.07
C GLY A 216 -14.41 21.98 33.16
N ARG A 217 -13.08 22.00 33.03
CA ARG A 217 -12.34 22.88 32.12
C ARG A 217 -11.80 22.09 30.95
N LEU A 218 -12.08 22.57 29.74
CA LEU A 218 -11.49 22.06 28.51
C LEU A 218 -10.48 23.09 28.01
N GLU A 219 -9.21 22.69 27.96
CA GLU A 219 -8.12 23.51 27.42
C GLU A 219 -7.62 22.87 26.13
N PHE A 220 -7.62 23.62 25.03
CA PHE A 220 -7.05 23.15 23.76
C PHE A 220 -5.55 23.43 23.74
N ALA A 221 -4.78 22.49 23.20
CA ALA A 221 -3.36 22.66 22.89
C ALA A 221 -3.16 23.54 21.64
#